data_AF-A0A377TRD5-F1
#
_entry.id   AF-A0A377TRD5-F1
#
_cell.length_a   1.000
_cell.length_b   1.000
_cell.length_c   1.000
_cell.angle_alpha   90.00
_cell.angle_beta   90.00
_cell.angle_gamma   90.00
#
_symmetry.space_group_name_H-M   'P 1'
#
loop_
_entity.id
_entity.type
_entity.pdbx_description
1 polymer ?
#
loop_
_entity_poly.entity_id
_entity_poly.type
_entity_poly.pdbx_seq_one_letter_code
_entity_poly.pdbx_strand_id
1 'polypeptide(L)'
;MQQQLTQALEAYLQKLDDEARIEAINAFRQVLHHYSPFRSQPVDCVLWVKQELVAPNDYNPNNVAPPEKRLLQTSLEPTALPSRSSSSSNATGVYDCRWFSPP
;
A
#
# COMPACT_ATOMS: atom_id res chain seq x y z
N MET A 1 -16.38 16.16 -17.62
CA MET A 1 -15.42 16.59 -16.58
C MET A 1 -14.84 15.39 -15.83
N GLN A 2 -15.56 14.74 -14.90
CA GLN A 2 -15.00 13.63 -14.10
C GLN A 2 -14.43 12.49 -14.95
N GLN A 3 -15.18 11.99 -15.93
CA GLN A 3 -14.70 10.94 -16.84
C GLN A 3 -13.44 11.34 -17.62
N GLN A 4 -13.33 12.62 -18.02
CA GLN A 4 -12.16 13.12 -18.74
C GLN A 4 -10.93 13.17 -17.82
N LEU A 5 -11.10 13.52 -16.54
CA LEU A 5 -10.03 13.48 -15.55
C LEU A 5 -9.57 12.05 -15.28
N THR A 6 -10.51 11.10 -15.14
CA THR A 6 -10.18 9.68 -14.99
C THR A 6 -9.37 9.17 -16.17
N GLN A 7 -9.80 9.47 -17.40
CA GLN A 7 -9.10 9.03 -18.61
C GLN A 7 -7.71 9.67 -18.74
N ALA A 8 -7.57 10.95 -18.38
CA ALA A 8 -6.27 11.63 -18.36
C ALA A 8 -5.31 11.00 -17.33
N LEU A 9 -5.83 10.65 -16.15
CA LEU A 9 -5.08 9.97 -15.10
C LEU A 9 -4.60 8.59 -15.55
N GLU A 10 -5.47 7.79 -16.17
CA GLU A 10 -5.12 6.48 -16.73
C GLU A 10 -4.01 6.60 -17.78
N ALA A 11 -4.17 7.51 -18.73
CA ALA A 11 -3.18 7.73 -19.79
C ALA A 11 -1.82 8.22 -19.26
N TYR A 12 -1.82 8.95 -18.14
CA TYR A 12 -0.61 9.36 -17.46
C TYR A 12 0.08 8.18 -16.75
N LEU A 13 -0.65 7.43 -15.92
CA LEU A 13 -0.10 6.32 -15.13
C LEU A 13 0.43 5.16 -15.98
N GLN A 14 -0.15 4.94 -17.16
CA GLN A 14 0.30 3.90 -18.11
C GLN A 14 1.71 4.15 -18.68
N LYS A 15 2.19 5.40 -18.68
CA LYS A 15 3.50 5.77 -19.24
C LYS A 15 4.65 5.62 -18.25
N LEU A 16 4.32 5.46 -16.97
CA LEU A 16 5.29 5.36 -15.89
C LEU A 16 5.75 3.92 -15.72
N ASP A 17 7.01 3.74 -15.33
CA ASP A 17 7.48 2.46 -14.78
C ASP A 17 6.88 2.20 -13.39
N ASP A 18 7.11 1.02 -12.83
CA ASP A 18 6.41 0.60 -11.61
C ASP A 18 6.76 1.49 -10.41
N GLU A 19 8.01 1.93 -10.27
CA GLU A 19 8.44 2.80 -9.16
C GLU A 19 7.85 4.21 -9.28
N ALA A 20 7.97 4.86 -10.45
CA ALA A 20 7.38 6.18 -10.66
C ALA A 20 5.85 6.13 -10.61
N ARG A 21 5.22 5.03 -11.03
CA ARG A 21 3.77 4.84 -10.93
C ARG A 21 3.33 4.78 -9.47
N ILE A 22 4.06 4.08 -8.61
CA ILE A 22 3.77 4.02 -7.17
C ILE A 22 3.87 5.41 -6.54
N GLU A 23 4.94 6.16 -6.83
CA GLU A 23 5.11 7.53 -6.34
C GLU A 23 3.97 8.45 -6.79
N ALA A 24 3.61 8.39 -8.08
CA ALA A 24 2.50 9.16 -8.62
C ALA A 24 1.17 8.82 -7.94
N ILE A 25 0.87 7.53 -7.75
CA ILE A 25 -0.35 7.07 -7.05
C ILE A 25 -0.38 7.61 -5.62
N ASN A 26 0.74 7.54 -4.89
CA ASN A 26 0.83 8.07 -3.54
C ASN A 26 0.57 9.58 -3.50
N ALA A 27 1.12 10.34 -4.44
CA ALA A 27 0.86 11.77 -4.54
C ALA A 27 -0.64 12.07 -4.79
N PHE A 28 -1.29 11.34 -5.69
CA PHE A 28 -2.74 11.49 -5.90
C PHE A 28 -3.55 11.15 -4.65
N ARG A 29 -3.19 10.09 -3.92
CA ARG A 29 -3.87 9.73 -2.67
C ARG A 29 -3.76 10.82 -1.60
N GLN A 30 -2.62 11.49 -1.50
CA GLN A 30 -2.45 12.63 -0.58
C GLN A 30 -3.34 13.82 -0.97
N VAL A 31 -3.45 14.11 -2.27
CA VAL A 31 -4.35 15.16 -2.75
C VAL A 31 -5.81 14.79 -2.44
N LEU A 32 -6.23 13.56 -2.71
CA LEU A 32 -7.59 13.10 -2.42
C LEU A 32 -7.90 13.15 -0.92
N HIS A 33 -6.95 12.74 -0.07
CA HIS A 33 -7.06 12.83 1.38
C HIS A 33 -7.32 14.26 1.87
N HIS A 34 -6.65 15.26 1.29
CA HIS A 34 -6.86 16.66 1.66
C HIS A 34 -8.32 17.12 1.52
N TYR A 35 -9.00 16.64 0.47
CA TYR A 35 -10.41 16.96 0.21
C TYR A 35 -11.40 15.96 0.82
N SER A 36 -10.91 14.88 1.44
CA SER A 36 -11.78 13.85 2.01
C SER A 36 -12.54 14.38 3.23
N PRO A 37 -13.85 14.11 3.34
CA PRO A 37 -14.59 14.36 4.59
C PRO A 37 -14.12 13.45 5.73
N PHE A 38 -13.36 12.39 5.43
CA PHE A 38 -12.81 11.45 6.40
C PHE A 38 -11.31 11.65 6.65
N ARG A 39 -10.73 12.81 6.29
CA ARG A 39 -9.28 13.06 6.46
C ARG A 39 -8.74 12.91 7.89
N SER A 40 -9.60 12.92 8.91
CA SER A 40 -9.19 12.66 10.30
C SER A 40 -9.11 11.16 10.62
N GLN A 41 -9.58 10.29 9.73
CA GLN A 41 -9.55 8.85 9.89
C GLN A 41 -8.20 8.33 9.40
N PRO A 42 -7.50 7.49 10.18
CA PRO A 42 -6.17 6.97 9.82
C PRO A 42 -6.21 6.10 8.56
N VAL A 43 -7.38 5.59 8.20
CA VAL A 43 -7.59 4.72 7.04
C VAL A 43 -7.89 5.47 5.73
N ASP A 44 -8.07 6.80 5.79
CA ASP A 44 -8.46 7.59 4.62
C ASP A 44 -7.34 7.74 3.59
N CYS A 45 -6.07 7.67 4.03
CA CYS A 45 -4.92 7.74 3.14
C CYS A 45 -3.93 6.60 3.43
N VAL A 46 -3.84 5.65 2.51
CA VAL A 46 -2.91 4.51 2.57
C VAL A 46 -1.88 4.64 1.46
N LEU A 47 -0.61 4.72 1.85
CA LEU A 47 0.51 4.90 0.91
C LEU A 47 1.30 3.61 0.80
N TRP A 48 1.82 3.35 -0.40
CA TRP A 48 2.80 2.29 -0.62
C TRP A 48 4.19 2.81 -0.27
N VAL A 49 4.89 2.13 0.61
CA VAL A 49 6.26 2.47 1.01
C VAL A 49 7.16 1.27 0.80
N LYS A 50 8.43 1.50 0.51
CA LYS A 50 9.41 0.41 0.41
C LYS A 50 9.52 -0.31 1.75
N GLN A 51 9.59 -1.64 1.72
CA GLN A 51 9.63 -2.46 2.92
C GLN A 51 10.80 -2.08 3.84
N GLU A 52 11.96 -1.69 3.29
CA GLU A 52 13.10 -1.24 4.10
C GLU A 52 12.83 0.01 4.96
N LEU A 53 11.78 0.78 4.65
CA LEU A 53 11.36 1.97 5.40
C LEU A 53 10.31 1.67 6.47
N VAL A 54 9.84 0.42 6.56
CA VAL A 54 8.82 0.00 7.53
C VAL A 54 9.49 -0.57 8.77
N ALA A 55 9.33 0.14 9.89
CA ALA A 55 9.72 -0.37 11.19
C ALA A 55 8.57 -1.19 11.81
N PRO A 56 8.88 -2.27 12.55
CA PRO A 56 7.90 -2.93 13.39
C PRO A 56 7.26 -1.92 14.35
N ASN A 57 5.95 -2.03 14.54
CA ASN A 57 5.27 -1.27 15.56
C ASN A 57 4.85 -2.19 16.70
N ASP A 58 4.88 -1.66 17.92
CA ASP A 58 4.39 -2.34 19.12
C ASP A 58 2.94 -1.92 19.44
N TYR A 59 2.14 -1.60 18.40
CA TYR A 59 0.75 -1.14 18.58
C TYR A 59 -0.15 -2.18 19.25
N ASN A 60 0.23 -3.45 19.27
CA ASN A 60 -0.54 -4.49 19.94
C ASN A 60 -0.02 -4.73 21.37
N PRO A 61 -0.64 -4.14 22.41
CA PRO A 61 -0.23 -4.35 23.80
C PRO A 61 -0.51 -5.78 24.29
N ASN A 62 -1.38 -6.52 23.59
CA ASN A 62 -1.61 -7.93 23.84
C ASN A 62 -0.54 -8.70 23.07
N ASN A 63 0.61 -8.94 23.71
CA ASN A 63 1.70 -9.72 23.12
C ASN A 63 1.13 -11.01 22.49
N VAL A 64 1.13 -11.08 21.15
CA VAL A 64 0.50 -12.17 20.41
C VAL A 64 1.08 -13.50 20.90
N ALA A 65 0.22 -14.47 21.19
CA ALA A 65 0.69 -15.72 21.77
C ALA A 65 1.61 -16.46 20.78
N PRO A 66 2.63 -17.20 21.23
CA PRO A 66 3.55 -17.89 20.32
C PRO A 66 2.90 -18.82 19.27
N PRO A 67 1.77 -19.51 19.54
CA PRO A 67 1.05 -20.26 18.51
C PRO A 67 0.42 -19.38 17.43
N GLU A 68 -0.18 -18.25 17.83
CA GLU A 68 -0.81 -17.28 16.91
C GLU A 68 0.25 -16.59 16.04
N LYS A 69 1.43 -16.26 16.61
CA LYS A 69 2.56 -15.74 15.84
C LYS A 69 3.03 -16.71 14.75
N ARG A 70 3.14 -18.00 15.06
CA ARG A 70 3.52 -19.03 14.08
C ARG A 70 2.48 -19.20 12.99
N LEU A 71 1.19 -19.22 13.34
CA LEU A 71 0.11 -19.28 12.35
C LEU A 71 0.11 -18.06 11.43
N LEU A 72 0.29 -16.87 11.99
CA LEU A 72 0.39 -15.63 11.21
C LEU A 72 1.57 -15.66 10.24
N GLN A 73 2.75 -16.12 10.69
CA GLN A 73 3.92 -16.30 9.81
C GLN A 73 3.58 -17.22 8.64
N THR A 74 2.97 -18.39 8.90
CA THR A 74 2.57 -19.31 7.84
C THR A 74 1.56 -18.70 6.87
N SER A 75 0.61 -17.87 7.34
CA SER A 75 -0.39 -17.22 6.46
C SER A 75 0.19 -16.10 5.59
N LEU A 76 1.29 -15.49 6.01
CA LEU A 76 1.97 -14.41 5.28
C LEU A 76 3.03 -14.93 4.29
N GLU A 77 3.43 -16.19 4.41
CA GLU A 77 4.35 -16.82 3.48
C GLU A 77 3.74 -16.88 2.06
N PRO A 78 4.42 -16.34 1.03
CA PRO A 78 3.92 -16.31 -0.35
C PRO A 78 3.57 -17.68 -0.91
N THR A 79 4.18 -18.75 -0.39
CA THR A 79 3.94 -20.15 -0.78
C THR A 79 2.62 -20.72 -0.23
N ALA A 80 2.08 -20.15 0.85
CA ALA A 80 0.85 -20.61 1.48
C ALA A 80 -0.43 -20.05 0.85
N LEU A 81 -0.31 -18.95 0.09
CA LEU A 81 -1.40 -18.43 -0.73
C LEU A 81 -1.38 -19.17 -2.09
N PRO A 82 -2.51 -19.74 -2.57
CA PRO A 82 -2.55 -20.33 -3.90
C PRO A 82 -2.24 -19.25 -4.94
N SER A 83 -1.00 -19.27 -5.43
CA SER A 83 -0.46 -18.29 -6.35
C SER A 83 -1.18 -18.38 -7.69
N ARG A 84 -2.05 -17.41 -8.00
CA ARG A 84 -2.39 -17.09 -9.38
C ARG A 84 -1.23 -16.28 -9.95
N SER A 85 -0.23 -16.98 -10.46
CA SER A 85 0.96 -16.40 -11.07
C SER A 85 0.59 -15.77 -12.42
N SER A 86 0.47 -14.45 -12.45
CA SER A 86 0.94 -13.67 -13.59
C SER A 86 2.14 -12.87 -13.08
N SER A 87 3.31 -13.52 -13.14
CA SER A 87 4.61 -12.91 -12.90
C SER A 87 4.88 -11.87 -13.98
N SER A 88 4.58 -10.61 -13.68
CA SER A 88 5.28 -9.47 -14.26
C SER A 88 6.56 -9.29 -13.46
N SER A 89 7.62 -9.95 -13.89
CA SER A 89 8.98 -9.70 -13.45
C SER A 89 9.37 -8.29 -13.90
N ASN A 90 9.08 -7.27 -13.10
CA ASN A 90 9.71 -5.93 -13.19
C ASN A 90 9.42 -4.98 -12.01
N ALA A 91 8.92 -5.44 -10.86
CA ALA A 91 8.86 -4.60 -9.67
C ALA A 91 10.18 -4.69 -8.89
N THR A 92 11.08 -3.73 -9.12
CA THR A 92 12.25 -3.48 -8.29
C THR A 92 11.78 -3.03 -6.89
N GLY A 93 11.61 -3.98 -5.97
CA GLY A 93 11.32 -3.70 -4.55
C GLY A 93 10.02 -4.30 -4.02
N VAL A 94 10.05 -4.79 -2.78
CA VAL A 94 8.85 -5.20 -2.03
C VAL A 94 8.27 -3.95 -1.36
N TYR A 95 7.00 -3.66 -1.63
CA TYR A 95 6.27 -2.53 -1.05
C TYR A 95 5.26 -3.02 -0.02
N ASP A 96 5.06 -2.22 1.02
CA ASP A 96 4.05 -2.43 2.06
C ASP A 96 3.16 -1.17 2.20
N CYS A 97 2.00 -1.34 2.84
CA CYS A 97 1.06 -0.26 3.12
C CYS A 97 1.42 0.47 4.41
N ARG A 98 1.45 1.80 4.37
CA ARG A 98 1.51 2.65 5.56
C ARG A 98 0.27 3.53 5.65
N TRP A 99 -0.37 3.51 6.81
CA TRP A 99 -1.44 4.45 7.17
C TRP A 99 -0.87 5.85 7.37
N PHE A 100 -1.47 6.86 6.76
CA PHE A 100 -1.16 8.24 7.07
C PHE A 100 -1.73 8.58 8.45
N SER A 101 -0.84 8.74 9.43
CA SER A 101 -1.22 9.32 10.73
C SER A 101 -1.10 10.84 10.61
N PRO A 102 -2.18 11.61 10.77
CA PRO A 102 -2.09 13.06 10.80
C PRO A 102 -1.17 13.50 11.96
N PRO A 103 -0.44 14.62 11.82
CA PRO A 103 0.35 15.21 12.90
C PRO A 103 -0.54 15.71 14.06
#